data_AF-A0A507BMN5-F1
#
_entry.id   AF-A0A507BMN5-F1
#
_cell.length_a   1.000
_cell.length_b   1.000
_cell.length_c   1.000
_cell.angle_alpha   90.00
_cell.angle_beta   90.00
_cell.angle_gamma   90.00
#
_symmetry.space_group_name_H-M   'P 1'
#
loop_
_entity.id
_entity.type
_entity.pdbx_description
1 polymer ?
#
loop_
_entity_poly.entity_id
_entity_poly.type
_entity_poly.pdbx_seq_one_letter_code
_entity_poly.pdbx_strand_id
1 'polypeptide(L)'
;MAPKQGTSAQRTSTSSRGSSGAARGRGRPRAAERAESSPSHGAEVEQVEDEREEENQQKTIPAELLTRLLHEFFESESTRITKDANGAVAKYMDIFVREAIARAAAEREAGFLEVEDLEKVAPQLLLDL
;
A
#
# COMPACT_ATOMS: atom_id res chain seq x y z
N MET A 1 47.19 -30.41 6.62
CA MET A 1 48.23 -29.39 6.84
C MET A 1 47.71 -28.05 6.34
N ALA A 2 47.89 -26.97 7.10
CA ALA A 2 47.77 -25.59 6.62
C ALA A 2 49.19 -25.02 6.41
N PRO A 3 49.37 -23.89 5.70
CA PRO A 3 49.40 -22.57 6.37
C PRO A 3 48.72 -21.42 5.57
N LYS A 4 48.09 -20.42 6.23
CA LYS A 4 48.53 -19.00 6.45
C LYS A 4 48.77 -18.18 5.15
N GLN A 5 48.42 -16.90 4.94
CA GLN A 5 47.94 -15.71 5.71
C GLN A 5 47.25 -14.74 4.69
N GLY A 6 46.75 -13.51 4.94
CA GLY A 6 46.63 -12.61 6.11
C GLY A 6 46.86 -11.12 5.72
N THR A 7 46.35 -10.13 6.51
CA THR A 7 46.69 -8.66 6.45
C THR A 7 46.04 -7.85 5.30
N SER A 8 45.54 -6.60 5.41
CA SER A 8 45.18 -5.70 6.54
C SER A 8 44.14 -4.63 6.12
N ALA A 9 43.43 -4.09 7.12
CA ALA A 9 42.47 -2.99 7.09
C ALA A 9 42.97 -1.63 6.54
N GLN A 10 42.02 -0.75 6.25
CA GLN A 10 42.10 0.64 6.74
C GLN A 10 40.73 1.15 7.23
N ARG A 11 40.69 1.60 8.50
CA ARG A 11 39.57 2.36 9.08
C ARG A 11 40.00 3.83 9.12
N THR A 12 39.11 4.75 8.79
CA THR A 12 39.31 6.18 9.07
C THR A 12 38.31 6.65 10.12
N SER A 13 38.81 7.44 11.07
CA SER A 13 38.07 7.98 12.20
C SER A 13 38.34 9.47 12.31
N THR A 14 37.30 10.29 12.43
CA THR A 14 37.40 11.69 12.88
C THR A 14 36.31 11.99 13.90
N SER A 15 36.55 12.99 14.75
CA SER A 15 35.92 13.13 16.06
C SER A 15 35.76 14.58 16.50
N SER A 16 34.69 14.88 17.25
CA SER A 16 34.52 15.93 18.29
C SER A 16 33.01 16.11 18.56
N ARG A 17 32.44 16.13 19.77
CA ARG A 17 32.71 16.81 21.08
C ARG A 17 32.25 18.28 21.17
N GLY A 18 31.25 18.51 22.03
CA GLY A 18 30.79 19.81 22.58
C GLY A 18 29.42 19.65 23.25
N SER A 19 29.32 19.46 24.58
CA SER A 19 29.13 20.49 25.64
C SER A 19 27.73 21.14 25.62
N SER A 20 26.74 20.79 26.46
CA SER A 20 26.61 20.89 27.93
C SER A 20 26.14 22.27 28.47
N GLY A 21 24.96 22.30 29.11
CA GLY A 21 24.39 23.42 29.89
C GLY A 21 22.85 23.29 29.95
N ALA A 22 22.11 23.10 31.06
CA ALA A 22 22.20 23.39 32.50
C ALA A 22 21.43 24.66 32.95
N ALA A 23 20.87 24.58 34.18
CA ALA A 23 19.95 25.51 34.87
C ALA A 23 18.49 25.52 34.35
N ARG A 24 17.45 25.10 35.10
CA ARG A 24 16.96 25.44 36.47
C ARG A 24 16.24 26.80 36.58
N GLY A 25 14.92 26.74 36.76
CA GLY A 25 14.09 27.84 37.27
C GLY A 25 12.87 27.30 38.05
N ARG A 26 12.95 27.31 39.39
CA ARG A 26 11.79 27.04 40.27
C ARG A 26 11.08 28.35 40.58
N GLY A 27 9.76 28.41 40.46
CA GLY A 27 8.96 29.58 40.84
C GLY A 27 7.47 29.24 41.04
N ARG A 28 7.07 29.04 42.29
CA ARG A 28 5.69 28.89 42.80
C ARG A 28 5.69 29.61 44.17
N PRO A 29 4.56 29.99 44.79
CA PRO A 29 3.16 30.03 44.32
C PRO A 29 2.47 31.41 44.56
N ARG A 30 1.21 31.57 44.14
CA ARG A 30 0.19 32.25 44.97
C ARG A 30 -1.22 31.82 44.56
N ALA A 31 -2.10 31.65 45.54
CA ALA A 31 -3.49 31.23 45.36
C ALA A 31 -4.44 32.42 45.20
N ALA A 32 -5.53 32.20 44.47
CA ALA A 32 -6.84 32.81 44.70
C ALA A 32 -7.91 31.87 44.11
N GLU A 33 -8.96 31.60 44.88
CA GLU A 33 -10.04 30.69 44.50
C GLU A 33 -11.01 31.36 43.53
N ARG A 34 -11.53 30.59 42.56
CA ARG A 34 -12.95 30.71 42.18
C ARG A 34 -13.44 29.40 41.58
N ALA A 35 -14.29 28.70 42.33
CA ALA A 35 -15.09 27.62 41.78
C ALA A 35 -16.30 28.22 41.06
N GLU A 36 -16.47 27.89 39.77
CA GLU A 36 -17.75 28.03 39.09
C GLU A 36 -18.09 26.71 38.42
N SER A 37 -19.30 26.23 38.71
CA SER A 37 -19.83 24.94 38.32
C SER A 37 -20.78 25.06 37.14
N SER A 38 -20.90 23.96 36.38
CA SER A 38 -21.90 23.65 35.34
C SER A 38 -21.47 23.92 33.88
N PRO A 39 -22.00 23.18 32.89
CA PRO A 39 -22.67 21.87 32.95
C PRO A 39 -22.05 20.80 32.02
N SER A 40 -22.50 19.56 32.22
CA SER A 40 -22.45 18.42 31.30
C SER A 40 -22.10 18.73 29.83
N HIS A 41 -20.97 18.19 29.36
CA HIS A 41 -20.86 17.64 28.01
C HIS A 41 -20.41 16.19 28.13
N GLY A 42 -21.35 15.26 27.92
CA GLY A 42 -20.97 13.88 27.64
C GLY A 42 -20.25 13.89 26.31
N ALA A 43 -18.98 13.50 26.31
CA ALA A 43 -18.27 13.21 25.07
C ALA A 43 -18.86 11.92 24.50
N GLU A 44 -19.87 12.06 23.64
CA GLU A 44 -20.25 11.00 22.72
C GLU A 44 -19.03 10.75 21.85
N VAL A 45 -18.35 9.64 22.12
CA VAL A 45 -17.28 9.14 21.26
C VAL A 45 -17.97 8.58 20.04
N GLU A 46 -18.14 9.40 19.00
CA GLU A 46 -18.50 8.89 17.68
C GLU A 46 -17.48 7.82 17.29
N GLN A 47 -17.97 6.59 17.14
CA GLN A 47 -17.19 5.46 16.67
C GLN A 47 -16.97 5.63 15.16
N VAL A 48 -15.97 6.42 14.79
CA VAL A 48 -15.34 6.38 13.47
C VAL A 48 -14.45 5.13 13.36
N GLU A 49 -15.09 3.97 13.47
CA GLU A 49 -14.52 2.63 13.38
C GLU A 49 -15.20 1.81 12.27
N ASP A 50 -15.34 2.37 11.05
CA ASP A 50 -15.81 1.60 9.88
C ASP A 50 -15.28 2.10 8.50
N GLU A 51 -14.13 2.79 8.46
CA GLU A 51 -13.50 3.23 7.18
C GLU A 51 -12.13 2.59 6.91
N ARG A 52 -11.47 1.99 7.93
CA ARG A 52 -10.09 1.50 7.83
C ARG A 52 -9.96 0.00 7.54
N GLU A 53 -11.05 -0.77 7.65
CA GLU A 53 -11.02 -2.22 7.41
C GLU A 53 -11.29 -2.59 5.94
N GLU A 54 -11.95 -1.72 5.16
CA GLU A 54 -12.18 -1.94 3.73
C GLU A 54 -10.90 -1.84 2.89
N GLU A 55 -9.90 -1.06 3.31
CA GLU A 55 -8.65 -0.84 2.54
C GLU A 55 -7.83 -2.11 2.30
N ASN A 56 -7.96 -3.12 3.17
CA ASN A 56 -7.22 -4.38 3.08
C ASN A 56 -8.00 -5.51 2.35
N GLN A 57 -9.27 -5.28 1.99
CA GLN A 57 -9.98 -6.19 1.09
C GLN A 57 -9.49 -5.91 -0.34
N GLN A 58 -8.60 -6.77 -0.85
CA GLN A 58 -8.11 -6.67 -2.22
C GLN A 58 -9.28 -6.70 -3.21
N LYS A 59 -9.58 -5.53 -3.80
CA LYS A 59 -10.67 -5.33 -4.76
C LYS A 59 -10.43 -6.23 -5.97
N THR A 60 -11.19 -7.31 -6.05
CA THR A 60 -11.12 -8.34 -7.10
C THR A 60 -12.39 -8.33 -7.95
N ILE A 61 -12.31 -8.85 -9.16
CA ILE A 61 -13.46 -8.92 -10.07
C ILE A 61 -14.44 -9.99 -9.55
N PRO A 62 -15.74 -9.67 -9.36
CA PRO A 62 -16.72 -10.66 -8.91
C PRO A 62 -16.82 -11.86 -9.85
N ALA A 63 -16.77 -13.08 -9.30
CA ALA A 63 -16.74 -14.33 -10.06
C ALA A 63 -17.96 -14.50 -11.00
N GLU A 64 -19.12 -13.94 -10.65
CA GLU A 64 -20.30 -13.93 -11.52
C GLU A 64 -20.14 -13.02 -12.75
N LEU A 65 -19.47 -11.88 -12.60
CA LEU A 65 -19.23 -10.95 -13.70
C LEU A 65 -18.31 -11.61 -14.73
N LEU A 66 -17.23 -12.25 -14.28
CA LEU A 66 -16.35 -13.04 -15.14
C LEU A 66 -17.10 -14.18 -15.84
N THR A 67 -17.98 -14.89 -15.13
CA THR A 67 -18.79 -15.95 -15.74
C THR A 67 -19.69 -15.39 -16.85
N ARG A 68 -20.35 -14.24 -16.63
CA ARG A 68 -21.18 -13.58 -17.66
C ARG A 68 -20.34 -13.13 -18.86
N LEU A 69 -19.19 -12.50 -18.62
CA LEU A 69 -18.26 -12.09 -19.68
C LEU A 69 -17.80 -13.29 -20.53
N LEU A 70 -17.38 -14.38 -19.91
CA LEU A 70 -16.97 -15.60 -20.64
C LEU A 70 -18.11 -16.18 -21.48
N HIS A 71 -19.33 -16.22 -20.94
CA HIS A 71 -20.50 -16.73 -21.66
C HIS A 71 -20.91 -15.88 -22.86
N GLU A 72 -20.64 -14.57 -22.87
CA GLU A 72 -20.86 -13.68 -24.01
C GLU A 72 -19.95 -14.01 -25.21
N PHE A 73 -18.74 -14.53 -24.95
CA PHE A 73 -17.74 -14.85 -25.98
C PHE A 73 -17.65 -16.35 -26.33
N PHE A 74 -18.50 -17.21 -25.77
CA PHE A 74 -18.57 -18.61 -26.17
C PHE A 74 -19.42 -18.80 -27.43
N GLU A 75 -18.87 -19.43 -28.47
CA GLU A 75 -19.58 -19.74 -29.72
C GLU A 75 -20.84 -20.62 -29.54
N SER A 76 -20.92 -21.36 -28.42
CA SER A 76 -22.08 -22.19 -28.09
C SER A 76 -22.63 -21.88 -26.71
N GLU A 77 -23.93 -21.55 -26.66
CA GLU A 77 -24.74 -21.39 -25.44
C GLU A 77 -24.69 -22.61 -24.50
N SER A 78 -24.36 -23.79 -25.03
CA SER A 78 -24.25 -25.03 -24.25
C SER A 78 -22.94 -25.15 -23.45
N THR A 79 -21.94 -24.33 -23.77
CA THR A 79 -20.62 -24.31 -23.10
C THR A 79 -20.78 -24.00 -21.62
N ARG A 80 -20.09 -24.75 -20.75
CA ARG A 80 -20.11 -24.54 -19.29
C ARG A 80 -18.69 -24.48 -18.76
N ILE A 81 -18.44 -23.57 -17.83
CA ILE A 81 -17.19 -23.49 -17.08
C ILE A 81 -17.34 -24.13 -15.70
N THR A 82 -16.31 -24.86 -15.24
CA THR A 82 -16.27 -25.42 -13.89
C THR A 82 -15.91 -24.33 -12.87
N LYS A 83 -16.25 -24.53 -11.59
CA LYS A 83 -15.93 -23.56 -10.53
C LYS A 83 -14.42 -23.27 -10.44
N ASP A 84 -13.61 -24.32 -10.54
CA ASP A 84 -12.15 -24.21 -10.43
C ASP A 84 -11.55 -23.48 -11.65
N ALA A 85 -12.08 -23.75 -12.86
CA ALA A 85 -11.67 -23.02 -14.07
C ALA A 85 -12.06 -21.53 -14.00
N ASN A 86 -13.25 -21.21 -13.50
CA ASN A 86 -13.65 -19.82 -13.27
C ASN A 86 -12.75 -19.14 -12.22
N GLY A 87 -12.31 -19.87 -11.19
CA GLY A 87 -11.31 -19.40 -10.22
C GLY A 87 -9.92 -19.18 -10.82
N ALA A 88 -9.52 -19.98 -11.82
CA ALA A 88 -8.29 -19.76 -12.57
C ALA A 88 -8.37 -18.51 -13.46
N VAL A 89 -9.48 -18.32 -14.18
CA VAL A 89 -9.72 -17.11 -14.98
C VAL A 89 -9.76 -15.85 -14.10
N ALA A 90 -10.34 -15.93 -12.90
CA ALA A 90 -10.34 -14.81 -11.96
C ALA A 90 -8.93 -14.36 -11.56
N LYS A 91 -8.02 -15.31 -11.29
CA LYS A 91 -6.61 -15.01 -11.02
C LYS A 91 -5.88 -14.46 -12.25
N TYR A 92 -6.13 -15.04 -13.43
CA TYR A 92 -5.54 -14.55 -14.69
C TYR A 92 -5.95 -13.10 -14.99
N MET A 93 -7.22 -12.75 -14.82
CA MET A 93 -7.73 -11.38 -14.99
C MET A 93 -7.19 -10.41 -13.92
N ASP A 94 -7.09 -10.83 -12.66
CA ASP A 94 -6.48 -10.02 -11.60
C ASP A 94 -4.99 -9.73 -11.87
N ILE A 95 -4.22 -10.73 -12.32
CA ILE A 95 -2.82 -10.58 -12.72
C ILE A 95 -2.72 -9.66 -13.94
N PHE A 96 -3.53 -9.87 -14.98
CA PHE A 96 -3.54 -9.06 -16.20
C PHE A 96 -3.75 -7.56 -15.91
N VAL A 97 -4.78 -7.22 -15.11
CA VAL A 97 -5.08 -5.82 -14.76
C VAL A 97 -3.95 -5.22 -13.92
N ARG A 98 -3.37 -5.98 -12.99
CA ARG A 98 -2.23 -5.50 -12.18
C ARG A 98 -0.97 -5.29 -13.00
N GLU A 99 -0.66 -6.19 -13.94
CA GLU A 99 0.46 -6.04 -14.88
C GLU A 99 0.26 -4.81 -15.78
N ALA A 100 -0.94 -4.59 -16.30
CA ALA A 100 -1.26 -3.40 -17.10
C ALA A 100 -0.98 -2.10 -16.34
N ILE A 101 -1.48 -2.01 -15.09
CA ILE A 101 -1.25 -0.85 -14.21
C ILE A 101 0.23 -0.71 -13.86
N ALA A 102 0.91 -1.79 -13.49
CA ALA A 102 2.31 -1.76 -13.08
C ALA A 102 3.25 -1.33 -14.21
N ARG A 103 3.02 -1.84 -15.43
CA ARG A 103 3.81 -1.49 -16.62
C ARG A 103 3.58 -0.07 -17.07
N ALA A 104 2.32 0.37 -17.17
CA ALA A 104 2.02 1.76 -17.50
C ALA A 104 2.59 2.72 -16.43
N ALA A 105 2.54 2.35 -15.14
CA ALA A 105 3.09 3.16 -14.06
C ALA A 105 4.62 3.26 -14.06
N ALA A 106 5.30 2.29 -14.70
CA ALA A 106 6.75 2.27 -14.90
C ALA A 106 7.19 3.04 -16.17
N GLU A 107 6.33 3.12 -17.18
CA GLU A 107 6.56 3.90 -18.42
C GLU A 107 6.27 5.40 -18.23
N ARG A 108 5.40 5.74 -17.28
CA ARG A 108 5.00 7.12 -16.95
C ARG A 108 6.17 8.01 -16.54
N GLU A 109 6.30 9.16 -17.21
CA GLU A 109 7.34 10.15 -16.93
C GLU A 109 7.09 10.94 -15.62
N ALA A 110 5.85 11.43 -15.41
CA ALA A 110 5.45 12.18 -14.23
C ALA A 110 3.91 12.19 -14.06
N GLY A 111 3.39 12.75 -12.96
CA GLY A 111 1.95 13.02 -12.82
C GLY A 111 1.08 11.78 -12.56
N PHE A 112 -0.11 11.76 -13.17
CA PHE A 112 -1.08 10.65 -13.16
C PHE A 112 -0.88 9.75 -14.38
N LEU A 113 -1.34 8.50 -14.31
CA LEU A 113 -1.36 7.60 -15.47
C LEU A 113 -2.18 8.19 -16.62
N GLU A 114 -1.56 8.36 -17.78
CA GLU A 114 -2.21 8.82 -19.01
C GLU A 114 -2.46 7.63 -19.96
N VAL A 115 -3.21 7.86 -21.06
CA VAL A 115 -3.58 6.77 -21.99
C VAL A 115 -2.34 6.30 -22.76
N GLU A 116 -1.49 7.26 -23.10
CA GLU A 116 -0.21 7.15 -23.77
C GLU A 116 0.76 6.19 -23.03
N ASP A 117 0.75 6.19 -21.70
CA ASP A 117 1.54 5.26 -20.88
C ASP A 117 1.11 3.80 -21.10
N LEU A 118 -0.20 3.57 -21.22
CA LEU A 118 -0.78 2.25 -21.47
C LEU A 118 -0.57 1.82 -22.94
N GLU A 119 -0.76 2.74 -23.90
CA GLU A 119 -0.58 2.46 -25.33
C GLU A 119 0.83 2.00 -25.68
N LYS A 120 1.85 2.60 -25.06
CA LYS A 120 3.26 2.19 -25.22
C LYS A 120 3.52 0.75 -24.77
N VAL A 121 2.90 0.31 -23.66
CA VAL A 121 3.13 -1.03 -23.08
C VAL A 121 2.17 -2.09 -23.61
N ALA A 122 1.03 -1.69 -24.19
CA ALA A 122 -0.02 -2.58 -24.67
C ALA A 122 0.47 -3.69 -25.65
N PRO A 123 1.37 -3.43 -26.63
CA PRO A 123 1.85 -4.48 -27.53
C PRO A 123 2.56 -5.62 -26.82
N GLN A 124 3.43 -5.32 -25.83
CA GLN A 124 4.13 -6.37 -25.08
C GLN A 124 3.23 -7.00 -24.02
N LEU A 125 2.36 -6.20 -23.37
CA LEU A 125 1.36 -6.70 -22.43
C LEU A 125 0.49 -7.79 -23.07
N LEU A 126 0.04 -7.61 -24.31
CA LEU A 126 -0.77 -8.58 -25.05
C LEU A 126 -0.01 -9.83 -25.53
N LEU A 127 1.33 -9.81 -25.53
CA LEU A 127 2.19 -10.93 -25.97
C LEU A 127 2.71 -11.80 -24.81
N ASP A 128 2.64 -11.31 -23.57
CA ASP A 128 3.10 -12.01 -22.37
C ASP A 128 2.01 -12.90 -21.71
N LEU A 129 0.83 -13.00 -22.34
CA LEU A 129 -0.41 -13.60 -21.80
C LEU A 129 -0.87 -14.83 -22.60
#